data_AF-A0A7C8EAK9-F1
#
_entry.id   AF-A0A7C8EAK9-F1
#
_cell.length_a   1.000
_cell.length_b   1.000
_cell.length_c   1.000
_cell.angle_alpha   90.00
_cell.angle_beta   90.00
_cell.angle_gamma   90.00
#
_symmetry.space_group_name_H-M   'P 1'
#
loop_
_entity.id
_entity.type
_entity.pdbx_description
1 polymer ?
#
loop_
_entity_poly.entity_id
_entity_poly.type
_entity_poly.pdbx_seq_one_letter_code
_entity_poly.pdbx_strand_id
1 'polypeptide(L)'
;MEAKSHALFQKAIQLLDLEKTKEAREALLGVLRLDPGNYEAINSLGITFVNEDISRAERCFKKALKIKNDYPDALYNLANVYKQKSFLREAINLYKRVFQIDPSIH
;
A
#
# COMPACT_ATOMS: atom_id res chain seq x y z
N MET A 1 -9.96 20.02 -6.83
CA MET A 1 -9.85 18.56 -7.14
C MET A 1 -9.20 17.81 -5.98
N GLU A 2 -8.15 18.36 -5.38
CA GLU A 2 -7.46 17.79 -4.20
C GLU A 2 -8.39 17.49 -3.01
N ALA A 3 -9.28 18.40 -2.62
CA ALA A 3 -10.21 18.19 -1.51
C ALA A 3 -11.14 16.96 -1.69
N LYS A 4 -11.54 16.69 -2.94
CA LYS A 4 -12.37 15.51 -3.27
C LYS A 4 -11.56 14.21 -3.21
N SER A 5 -10.32 14.25 -3.72
CA SER A 5 -9.39 13.12 -3.64
C SER A 5 -9.10 12.77 -2.18
N HIS A 6 -8.81 13.78 -1.35
CA HIS A 6 -8.58 13.61 0.08
C HIS A 6 -9.78 13.02 0.81
N ALA A 7 -11.00 13.55 0.59
CA ALA A 7 -12.21 13.02 1.21
C ALA A 7 -12.48 11.55 0.82
N LEU A 8 -12.25 11.18 -0.45
CA LEU A 8 -12.36 9.79 -0.90
C LEU A 8 -11.32 8.89 -0.24
N PHE A 9 -10.10 9.38 -0.06
CA PHE A 9 -9.05 8.63 0.61
C PHE A 9 -9.37 8.40 2.09
N GLN A 10 -9.82 9.44 2.82
CA GLN A 10 -10.27 9.29 4.22
C GLN A 10 -11.41 8.27 4.34
N LYS A 11 -12.39 8.33 3.44
CA LYS A 11 -13.46 7.33 3.37
C LYS A 11 -12.91 5.92 3.11
N ALA A 12 -11.94 5.78 2.22
CA ALA A 12 -11.32 4.49 1.94
C ALA A 12 -10.63 3.89 3.17
N ILE A 13 -9.89 4.70 3.94
CA ILE A 13 -9.25 4.25 5.18
C ILE A 13 -10.29 3.75 6.18
N GLN A 14 -11.36 4.51 6.42
CA GLN A 14 -12.45 4.07 7.30
C GLN A 14 -13.09 2.74 6.83
N LEU A 15 -13.23 2.55 5.52
CA LEU A 15 -13.78 1.31 4.98
C LEU A 15 -12.83 0.12 5.16
N LEU A 16 -11.51 0.35 5.11
CA LEU A 16 -10.51 -0.68 5.44
C LEU A 16 -10.58 -1.09 6.91
N ASP A 17 -10.73 -0.12 7.82
CA ASP A 17 -10.87 -0.38 9.27
C ASP A 17 -12.14 -1.17 9.59
N LEU A 18 -13.18 -1.01 8.76
CA LEU A 18 -14.44 -1.78 8.83
C LEU A 18 -14.40 -3.09 8.03
N GLU A 19 -13.23 -3.48 7.50
CA GLU A 19 -13.01 -4.66 6.64
C GLU A 19 -13.88 -4.70 5.36
N LYS A 20 -14.50 -3.57 4.98
CA LYS A 20 -15.31 -3.40 3.77
C LYS A 20 -14.42 -3.24 2.53
N THR A 21 -13.72 -4.31 2.23
CA THR A 21 -12.61 -4.34 1.26
C THR A 21 -13.05 -3.95 -0.16
N LYS A 22 -14.26 -4.33 -0.59
CA LYS A 22 -14.77 -4.00 -1.93
C LYS A 22 -15.08 -2.51 -2.06
N GLU A 23 -15.78 -1.95 -1.09
CA GLU A 23 -16.12 -0.52 -1.06
C GLU A 23 -14.86 0.35 -0.88
N ALA A 24 -13.90 -0.09 -0.06
CA ALA A 24 -12.60 0.57 0.08
C ALA A 24 -11.89 0.62 -1.27
N ARG A 25 -11.87 -0.50 -2.01
CA ARG A 25 -11.27 -0.58 -3.34
C ARG A 25 -11.92 0.39 -4.33
N GLU A 26 -13.24 0.49 -4.34
CA GLU A 26 -13.95 1.45 -5.19
C GLU A 26 -13.59 2.90 -4.85
N ALA A 27 -13.53 3.24 -3.57
CA ALA A 27 -13.12 4.56 -3.10
C ALA A 27 -11.68 4.88 -3.51
N LEU A 28 -10.75 3.94 -3.34
CA LEU A 28 -9.34 4.07 -3.74
C LEU A 28 -9.19 4.24 -5.25
N LEU A 29 -9.93 3.48 -6.07
CA LEU A 29 -9.97 3.69 -7.51
C LEU A 29 -10.52 5.08 -7.86
N GLY A 30 -11.45 5.60 -7.06
CA GLY A 30 -11.91 7.00 -7.14
C GLY A 30 -10.80 8.01 -6.88
N VAL A 31 -9.98 7.80 -5.83
CA VAL A 31 -8.79 8.61 -5.54
C VAL A 31 -7.85 8.58 -6.75
N LEU A 32 -7.51 7.40 -7.25
CA LEU A 32 -6.55 7.22 -8.36
C LEU A 32 -7.03 7.74 -9.72
N ARG A 33 -8.34 7.93 -9.91
CA ARG A 33 -8.87 8.64 -11.09
C ARG A 33 -8.64 10.15 -11.01
N LEU A 34 -8.62 10.72 -9.80
CA LEU A 34 -8.40 12.15 -9.57
C LEU A 34 -6.92 12.47 -9.43
N ASP A 35 -6.17 11.57 -8.80
CA ASP A 35 -4.73 11.66 -8.56
C ASP A 35 -4.07 10.29 -8.84
N PRO A 36 -3.69 10.01 -10.11
CA PRO A 36 -3.05 8.75 -10.49
C PRO A 36 -1.69 8.50 -9.84
N GLY A 37 -1.08 9.56 -9.29
CA GLY A 37 0.23 9.55 -8.62
C GLY A 37 0.15 9.32 -7.12
N ASN A 38 -1.05 9.19 -6.55
CA ASN A 38 -1.24 9.05 -5.11
C ASN A 38 -0.67 7.71 -4.59
N TYR A 39 0.58 7.73 -4.12
CA TYR A 39 1.28 6.53 -3.68
C TYR A 39 0.64 5.90 -2.43
N GLU A 40 0.00 6.69 -1.57
CA GLU A 40 -0.72 6.22 -0.37
C GLU A 40 -1.95 5.42 -0.79
N ALA A 41 -2.76 5.92 -1.72
CA ALA A 41 -3.90 5.20 -2.25
C ALA A 41 -3.50 3.96 -3.06
N ILE A 42 -2.38 4.00 -3.80
CA ILE A 42 -1.84 2.81 -4.47
C ILE A 42 -1.42 1.76 -3.43
N ASN A 43 -0.78 2.16 -2.34
CA ASN A 43 -0.42 1.25 -1.24
C ASN A 43 -1.66 0.65 -0.57
N SER A 44 -2.63 1.48 -0.19
CA SER A 44 -3.90 1.02 0.40
C SER A 44 -4.68 0.10 -0.54
N LEU A 45 -4.61 0.33 -1.85
CA LEU A 45 -5.19 -0.58 -2.86
C LEU A 45 -4.50 -1.94 -2.84
N GLY A 46 -3.17 -1.96 -2.69
CA GLY A 46 -2.40 -3.19 -2.50
C GLY A 46 -2.84 -4.01 -1.30
N ILE A 47 -3.12 -3.35 -0.16
CA ILE A 47 -3.63 -4.00 1.05
C ILE A 47 -4.93 -4.76 0.75
N THR A 48 -5.85 -4.18 -0.03
CA THR A 48 -7.11 -4.86 -0.41
C THR A 48 -6.92 -6.13 -1.22
N PHE A 49 -5.74 -6.36 -1.82
CA PHE A 49 -5.46 -7.52 -2.65
C PHE A 49 -4.66 -8.61 -1.94
N VAL A 50 -4.10 -8.37 -0.74
CA VAL A 50 -3.16 -9.31 -0.08
C VAL A 50 -3.75 -10.71 0.06
N ASN A 51 -5.02 -10.79 0.46
CA ASN A 51 -5.73 -12.07 0.67
C ASN A 51 -6.45 -12.60 -0.58
N GLU A 52 -6.56 -11.82 -1.65
CA GLU A 52 -7.29 -12.20 -2.88
C GLU A 52 -6.36 -12.54 -4.04
N ASP A 53 -5.37 -11.69 -4.30
CA ASP A 53 -4.41 -11.81 -5.40
C ASP A 53 -3.09 -11.16 -4.94
N ILE A 54 -2.25 -11.99 -4.31
CA ILE A 54 -0.97 -11.55 -3.77
C ILE A 54 -0.04 -10.94 -4.84
N SER A 55 -0.20 -11.33 -6.11
CA SER A 55 0.57 -10.76 -7.23
C SER A 55 0.10 -9.35 -7.57
N ARG A 56 -1.21 -9.04 -7.46
CA ARG A 56 -1.72 -7.66 -7.56
C ARG A 56 -1.23 -6.80 -6.41
N ALA A 57 -1.26 -7.32 -5.19
CA ALA A 57 -0.75 -6.62 -4.01
C ALA A 57 0.71 -6.21 -4.22
N GLU A 58 1.57 -7.17 -4.63
CA GLU A 58 2.97 -6.92 -4.96
C GLU A 58 3.16 -5.80 -5.98
N ARG A 59 2.38 -5.83 -7.08
CA ARG A 59 2.45 -4.78 -8.12
C ARG A 59 2.06 -3.41 -7.59
N CYS A 60 1.06 -3.34 -6.71
CA CYS A 60 0.63 -2.10 -6.09
C CYS A 60 1.73 -1.52 -5.20
N PHE A 61 2.30 -2.32 -4.28
CA PHE A 61 3.38 -1.86 -3.41
C PHE A 61 4.62 -1.43 -4.21
N LYS A 62 5.02 -2.21 -5.23
CA LYS A 62 6.09 -1.81 -6.15
C LYS A 62 5.79 -0.51 -6.89
N LYS A 63 4.53 -0.28 -7.30
CA LYS A 63 4.13 0.97 -7.97
C LYS A 63 4.18 2.16 -7.01
N ALA A 64 3.69 2.01 -5.78
CA ALA A 64 3.82 3.05 -4.75
C ALA A 64 5.29 3.41 -4.51
N LEU A 65 6.16 2.40 -4.41
CA LEU A 65 7.60 2.59 -4.24
C LEU A 65 8.27 3.23 -5.46
N LYS A 66 7.81 3.02 -6.69
CA LYS A 66 8.34 3.75 -7.85
C LYS A 66 8.06 5.26 -7.80
N ILE A 67 6.99 5.67 -7.11
CA ILE A 67 6.62 7.08 -6.96
C ILE A 67 7.31 7.67 -5.72
N LYS A 68 7.31 6.94 -4.61
CA LYS A 68 8.02 7.29 -3.38
C LYS A 68 8.90 6.12 -2.93
N ASN A 69 10.17 6.18 -3.33
CA ASN A 69 11.16 5.11 -3.13
C ASN A 69 11.35 4.69 -1.67
N ASP A 70 11.23 5.66 -0.75
CA ASP A 70 11.43 5.51 0.69
C ASP A 70 10.12 5.73 1.43
N TYR A 71 9.10 4.95 1.06
CA TYR A 71 7.82 4.91 1.76
C TYR A 71 7.77 3.69 2.69
N PRO A 72 7.90 3.86 4.03
CA PRO A 72 8.00 2.74 4.97
C PRO A 72 6.84 1.74 4.86
N ASP A 73 5.60 2.20 4.77
CA ASP A 73 4.43 1.31 4.71
C ASP A 73 4.47 0.39 3.49
N ALA A 74 4.80 0.93 2.31
CA ALA A 74 4.88 0.13 1.10
C ALA A 74 6.09 -0.83 1.09
N LEU A 75 7.22 -0.45 1.71
CA LEU A 75 8.37 -1.34 1.91
C LEU A 75 8.01 -2.50 2.84
N TYR A 76 7.36 -2.19 3.96
CA TYR A 76 6.91 -3.18 4.95
C TYR A 76 5.88 -4.14 4.35
N ASN A 77 4.89 -3.60 3.63
CA ASN A 77 3.87 -4.40 2.96
C ASN A 77 4.45 -5.30 1.86
N LEU A 78 5.40 -4.80 1.06
CA LEU A 78 6.09 -5.62 0.07
C LEU A 78 6.95 -6.71 0.73
N ALA A 79 7.58 -6.41 1.86
CA ALA A 79 8.34 -7.38 2.65
C ALA A 79 7.43 -8.51 3.17
N ASN A 80 6.22 -8.17 3.64
CA ASN A 80 5.22 -9.17 4.05
C ASN A 80 4.75 -10.04 2.88
N VAL A 81 4.53 -9.46 1.71
CA VAL A 81 4.22 -10.22 0.49
C VAL A 81 5.36 -11.19 0.14
N TYR A 82 6.62 -10.74 0.18
CA TYR A 82 7.76 -11.60 -0.08
C TYR A 82 7.94 -12.69 0.97
N LYS A 83 7.67 -12.39 2.25
CA LYS A 83 7.64 -13.39 3.33
C LYS A 83 6.60 -14.48 3.04
N GLN A 84 5.38 -14.10 2.65
CA GLN A 84 4.30 -15.05 2.32
C GLN A 84 4.63 -15.88 1.07
N LYS A 85 5.42 -15.35 0.13
CA LYS A 85 5.93 -16.07 -1.04
C LYS A 85 7.22 -16.85 -0.77
N SER A 86 7.69 -16.93 0.47
CA SER A 86 8.95 -17.58 0.88
C SER A 86 10.23 -16.96 0.30
N PHE A 87 10.16 -15.73 -0.22
CA PHE A 87 11.32 -14.92 -0.65
C PHE A 87 11.92 -14.19 0.55
N LEU A 88 12.48 -14.98 1.48
CA LEU A 88 12.90 -14.49 2.79
C LEU A 88 14.07 -13.50 2.74
N ARG A 89 15.01 -13.69 1.80
CA ARG A 89 16.17 -12.78 1.67
C ARG A 89 15.72 -11.38 1.24
N GLU A 90 14.82 -11.31 0.28
CA GLU A 90 14.25 -10.08 -0.24
C GLU A 90 13.38 -9.40 0.82
N ALA A 91 12.59 -10.17 1.57
CA ALA A 91 11.81 -9.65 2.69
C ALA A 91 12.71 -9.01 3.76
N ILE A 92 13.78 -9.70 4.19
CA ILE A 92 14.75 -9.18 5.18
C ILE A 92 15.38 -7.88 4.69
N ASN A 93 15.77 -7.79 3.42
CA ASN A 93 16.37 -6.58 2.87
C ASN A 93 15.40 -5.40 2.89
N LEU A 94 14.11 -5.63 2.60
CA LEU A 94 13.09 -4.59 2.67
C LEU A 94 12.81 -4.16 4.11
N TYR A 95 12.70 -5.09 5.07
CA TYR A 95 12.55 -4.73 6.48
C TYR A 95 13.72 -3.90 6.98
N LYS A 96 14.96 -4.26 6.62
CA LYS A 96 16.15 -3.45 6.95
C LYS A 96 16.06 -2.03 6.43
N ARG A 97 15.55 -1.83 5.21
CA ARG A 97 15.32 -0.49 4.65
C ARG A 97 14.27 0.30 5.45
N VAL A 98 13.20 -0.35 5.92
CA VAL A 98 12.20 0.30 6.79
C VAL A 98 12.89 0.87 8.04
N PHE A 99 13.68 0.06 8.76
CA PHE A 99 14.41 0.50 9.95
C PHE A 99 15.49 1.57 9.67
N GLN A 100 16.04 1.61 8.46
CA GLN A 100 16.99 2.66 8.06
C GLN A 100 16.29 4.01 7.82
N ILE A 101 15.06 4.00 7.32
CA ILE A 101 14.27 5.21 7.05
C ILE A 101 13.66 5.75 8.35
N ASP A 102 13.09 4.86 9.15
CA ASP A 102 12.52 5.20 10.45
C ASP A 102 13.05 4.22 11.52
N PRO A 103 14.11 4.60 12.25
CA PRO A 103 14.67 3.79 13.33
C PRO A 103 13.74 3.64 14.55
N SER A 104 12.65 4.43 14.63
CA SER A 104 11.70 4.38 15.75
C SER A 104 10.56 3.38 15.54
N ILE A 105 10.44 2.80 14.35
CA ILE A 105 9.60 1.62 14.12
C ILE A 105 10.11 0.47 15.00
N HIS A 106 9.24 -0.07 15.86
CA HIS A 106 9.52 -1.15 16.82
C HIS A 106 8.75 -2.42 16.50
#